data_AF-A0A656GF27-F1
#
_entry.id   AF-A0A656GF27-F1
#
_cell.length_a   1.000
_cell.length_b   1.000
_cell.length_c   1.000
_cell.angle_alpha   90.00
_cell.angle_beta   90.00
_cell.angle_gamma   90.00
#
_symmetry.space_group_name_H-M   'P 1'
#
loop_
_entity.id
_entity.type
_entity.pdbx_description
1 polymer ?
#
loop_
_entity_poly.entity_id
_entity_poly.type
_entity_poly.pdbx_seq_one_letter_code
_entity_poly.pdbx_strand_id
1 'polypeptide(L)'
;SALLPCDQIRQPGMEPVEVLVISPSRPLDEIAARHRRELPPALRTFLRGPGATKSSGASVLSYLLFESGYCSELIELGRHDAIAQGAELKRFLRLT
;
A
#
# COMPACT_ATOMS: atom_id res chain seq x y z
N SER A 1 -6.98 -14.20 -3.79
CA SER A 1 -7.24 -14.38 -5.22
C SER A 1 -6.09 -15.18 -5.79
N ALA A 2 -6.30 -16.46 -6.10
CA ALA A 2 -5.22 -17.32 -6.60
C ALA A 2 -5.05 -17.07 -8.10
N LEU A 3 -3.86 -16.60 -8.50
CA LEU A 3 -3.48 -16.50 -9.91
C LEU A 3 -3.38 -17.93 -10.46
N LEU A 4 -4.13 -18.23 -11.53
CA LEU A 4 -4.07 -19.52 -12.20
C LEU A 4 -2.67 -19.72 -12.81
N PRO A 5 -2.14 -20.95 -12.84
CA PRO A 5 -0.87 -21.25 -13.52
C PRO A 5 -0.92 -20.79 -14.98
N CYS A 6 0.17 -20.17 -15.46
CA CYS A 6 0.26 -19.57 -16.79
C CYS A 6 -0.05 -20.56 -17.94
N ASP A 7 0.08 -21.87 -17.69
CA ASP A 7 -0.18 -22.94 -18.66
C ASP A 7 -1.66 -23.12 -19.03
N GLN A 8 -2.61 -22.58 -18.25
CA GLN A 8 -4.04 -22.68 -18.54
C GLN A 8 -4.61 -21.50 -19.35
N ILE A 9 -3.80 -20.46 -19.63
CA ILE A 9 -4.27 -19.20 -20.24
C ILE A 9 -4.67 -19.36 -21.72
N ARG A 10 -4.36 -20.48 -22.37
CA ARG A 10 -4.72 -20.75 -23.77
C ARG A 10 -5.84 -21.78 -23.89
N GLN A 11 -6.99 -21.50 -23.29
CA GLN A 11 -8.23 -22.21 -23.64
C GLN A 11 -8.96 -21.43 -24.76
N PRO A 12 -9.50 -22.12 -25.78
CA PRO A 12 -10.36 -21.48 -26.76
C PRO A 12 -11.55 -20.81 -26.05
N GLY A 13 -11.68 -19.49 -26.18
CA GLY A 13 -12.71 -18.68 -25.51
C GLY A 13 -12.25 -17.89 -24.29
N MET A 14 -10.96 -17.92 -23.91
CA MET A 14 -10.39 -17.01 -22.93
C MET A 14 -9.54 -15.93 -23.59
N GLU A 15 -9.96 -14.67 -23.46
CA GLU A 15 -9.15 -13.51 -23.83
C GLU A 15 -8.24 -13.12 -22.66
N PRO A 16 -6.95 -12.82 -22.90
CA PRO A 16 -6.02 -12.41 -21.86
C PRO A 16 -6.42 -11.04 -21.28
N VAL A 17 -6.43 -10.96 -19.95
CA VAL A 17 -6.64 -9.69 -19.23
C VAL A 17 -5.29 -9.01 -19.03
N GLU A 18 -5.15 -7.79 -19.56
CA GLU A 18 -3.99 -6.95 -19.30
C GLU A 18 -4.02 -6.45 -17.84
N VAL A 19 -2.88 -6.52 -17.16
CA VAL A 19 -2.75 -6.07 -15.76
C VAL A 19 -1.57 -5.12 -15.66
N LEU A 20 -1.81 -3.93 -15.12
CA LEU A 20 -0.78 -2.96 -14.76
C LEU A 20 -0.71 -2.84 -13.24
N VAL A 21 0.48 -2.99 -12.66
CA VAL A 21 0.72 -2.89 -11.21
C VAL A 21 1.47 -1.60 -10.91
N ILE A 22 0.86 -0.74 -10.09
CA ILE A 22 1.51 0.43 -9.50
C ILE A 22 1.81 0.10 -8.04
N SER A 23 3.08 -0.12 -7.72
CA SER A 23 3.54 -0.37 -6.36
C SER A 23 4.11 0.90 -5.72
N PRO A 24 3.98 1.06 -4.39
CA PRO A 24 4.55 2.20 -3.71
C PRO A 24 6.07 2.27 -3.92
N SER A 25 6.60 3.44 -4.30
CA SER A 25 8.04 3.64 -4.49
C SER A 25 8.84 3.70 -3.19
N ARG A 26 8.14 3.83 -2.05
CA ARG A 26 8.73 3.93 -0.71
C ARG A 26 8.13 2.88 0.23
N PRO A 27 8.93 2.32 1.17
CA PRO A 27 8.41 1.41 2.18
C PRO A 27 7.37 2.09 3.10
N LEU A 28 6.20 1.46 3.27
CA LEU A 28 5.10 2.04 4.04
C LEU A 28 5.37 2.07 5.55
N ASP A 29 6.20 1.16 6.04
CA ASP A 29 6.65 1.09 7.43
C ASP A 29 7.51 2.30 7.83
N GLU A 30 8.36 2.80 6.94
CA GLU A 30 9.12 4.03 7.16
C GLU A 30 8.20 5.26 7.27
N ILE A 31 7.13 5.29 6.47
CA ILE A 31 6.09 6.32 6.52
C ILE A 31 5.37 6.24 7.87
N ALA A 32 4.92 5.05 8.26
CA ALA A 32 4.23 4.81 9.52
C ALA A 32 5.09 5.21 10.74
N ALA A 33 6.40 4.95 10.69
CA ALA A 33 7.32 5.32 11.75
C ALA A 33 7.39 6.85 12.00
N ARG A 34 7.27 7.68 10.95
CA ARG A 34 7.23 9.16 11.09
C ARG A 34 5.95 9.65 11.75
N HIS A 35 4.83 9.02 11.43
CA HIS A 35 3.50 9.33 11.96
C HIS A 35 3.24 8.75 13.36
N ARG A 36 4.19 7.99 13.93
CA ARG A 36 4.09 7.44 15.30
C ARG A 36 3.83 8.49 16.40
N ARG A 37 4.12 9.78 16.14
CA ARG A 37 3.87 10.88 17.09
C ARG A 37 2.39 11.27 17.20
N GLU A 38 1.59 11.01 16.17
CA GLU A 38 0.14 11.28 16.11
C GLU A 38 -0.67 10.22 16.87
N LEU A 39 -0.01 9.16 17.33
CA LEU A 39 -0.60 8.19 18.22
C LEU A 39 -0.98 8.83 19.57
N PRO A 40 -2.13 8.46 20.15
CA PRO A 40 -2.48 8.81 21.51
C PRO A 40 -1.37 8.44 22.52
N PRO A 41 -1.13 9.27 23.57
CA PRO A 41 -0.07 9.03 24.55
C PRO A 41 -0.09 7.63 25.19
N ALA A 42 -1.29 7.06 25.38
CA ALA A 42 -1.47 5.70 25.89
C ALA A 42 -0.82 4.64 24.97
N LEU A 43 -1.05 4.73 23.66
CA LEU A 43 -0.47 3.82 22.67
C LEU A 43 1.04 4.05 22.51
N ARG A 44 1.49 5.30 22.55
CA ARG A 44 2.93 5.65 22.52
C ARG A 44 3.70 5.02 23.69
N THR A 45 3.08 4.99 24.86
CA THR A 45 3.67 4.43 26.09
C THR A 45 3.65 2.92 26.07
N PHE A 46 2.55 2.31 25.62
CA PHE A 46 2.46 0.86 25.43
C PHE A 46 3.53 0.33 24.47
N LEU A 47 3.79 1.04 23.37
CA LEU A 47 4.83 0.71 22.41
C LEU A 47 6.27 0.91 22.92
N ARG A 48 6.48 1.46 24.12
CA ARG A 48 7.80 1.61 24.76
C ARG A 48 8.11 0.48 25.75
N GLY A 49 7.14 -0.38 26.07
CA GLY A 49 7.31 -1.48 27.03
C GLY A 49 7.99 -2.73 26.42
N PRO A 50 8.61 -3.59 27.25
CA PRO A 50 9.39 -4.76 26.83
C PRO A 50 8.59 -5.91 26.15
N GLY A 51 7.32 -5.70 25.80
CA GLY A 51 6.42 -6.68 25.16
C GLY A 51 5.71 -6.17 23.90
N ALA A 52 6.10 -5.02 23.35
CA ALA A 52 5.40 -4.34 22.26
C ALA A 52 5.49 -5.05 20.88
N THR A 53 6.08 -6.24 20.78
CA THR A 53 6.64 -6.74 19.51
C THR A 53 5.72 -7.62 18.65
N LYS A 54 4.48 -7.94 19.05
CA LYS A 54 3.60 -8.79 18.19
C LYS A 54 2.14 -8.37 18.11
N SER A 55 1.48 -8.07 19.23
CA SER A 55 0.06 -7.64 19.24
C SER A 55 -0.10 -6.11 19.08
N SER A 56 0.87 -5.33 19.58
CA SER A 56 0.85 -3.86 19.48
C SER A 56 1.10 -3.33 18.08
N GLY A 57 1.79 -4.09 17.22
CA GLY A 57 2.10 -3.66 15.86
C GLY A 57 0.85 -3.56 15.00
N ALA A 58 -0.04 -4.56 15.09
CA ALA A 58 -1.28 -4.59 14.34
C ALA A 58 -2.23 -3.46 14.75
N SER A 59 -2.42 -3.20 16.05
CA SER A 59 -3.30 -2.12 16.51
C SER A 59 -2.78 -0.72 16.14
N VAL A 60 -1.47 -0.53 16.16
CA VAL A 60 -0.83 0.73 15.79
C VAL A 60 -0.82 0.93 14.29
N LEU A 61 -0.57 -0.13 13.51
CA LEU A 61 -0.73 -0.10 12.06
C LEU A 61 -2.18 0.22 11.69
N SER A 62 -3.18 -0.41 12.32
CA SER A 62 -4.59 -0.09 12.08
C SER A 62 -4.91 1.37 12.41
N TYR A 63 -4.40 1.93 13.51
CA TYR A 63 -4.61 3.36 13.79
C TYR A 63 -3.94 4.25 12.75
N LEU A 64 -2.67 4.00 12.43
CA LEU A 64 -1.94 4.80 11.45
C LEU A 64 -2.61 4.74 10.09
N LEU A 65 -3.09 3.56 9.65
CA LEU A 65 -3.89 3.39 8.43
C LEU A 65 -5.13 4.29 8.35
N PHE A 66 -5.62 4.82 9.48
CA PHE A 66 -6.79 5.70 9.56
C PHE A 66 -6.48 7.10 10.13
N GLU A 67 -5.20 7.41 10.39
CA GLU A 67 -4.79 8.75 10.82
C GLU A 67 -4.64 9.65 9.59
N SER A 68 -5.15 10.88 9.70
CA SER A 68 -5.25 11.84 8.61
C SER A 68 -3.91 12.20 7.94
N GLY A 69 -2.86 12.43 8.72
CA GLY A 69 -1.50 12.68 8.26
C GLY A 69 -0.91 11.48 7.52
N TYR A 70 -0.99 10.28 8.09
CA TYR A 70 -0.49 9.07 7.42
C TYR A 70 -1.24 8.79 6.11
N CYS A 71 -2.58 8.85 6.12
CA CYS A 71 -3.38 8.68 4.91
C CYS A 71 -3.03 9.73 3.84
N SER A 72 -2.83 10.99 4.25
CA SER A 72 -2.47 12.07 3.33
C SER A 72 -1.10 11.83 2.68
N GLU A 73 -0.09 11.39 3.45
CA GLU A 73 1.22 11.07 2.88
C GLU A 73 1.13 9.86 1.91
N LEU A 74 0.32 8.85 2.22
CA LEU A 74 0.09 7.71 1.33
C LEU A 74 -0.61 8.10 0.02
N ILE A 75 -1.60 8.99 0.07
CA ILE A 75 -2.31 9.48 -1.13
C ILE A 75 -1.33 10.24 -2.02
N GLU A 76 -0.47 11.08 -1.45
CA GLU A 76 0.51 11.85 -2.21
C GLU A 76 1.58 10.94 -2.82
N LEU A 77 2.06 9.95 -2.09
CA LEU A 77 2.96 8.92 -2.62
C LEU A 77 2.32 8.19 -3.81
N GLY A 78 1.08 7.72 -3.65
CA GLY A 78 0.36 7.03 -4.73
C GLY A 78 0.15 7.91 -5.97
N ARG A 79 -0.13 9.20 -5.77
CA ARG A 79 -0.21 10.19 -6.86
C ARG A 79 1.13 10.29 -7.59
N HIS A 80 2.22 10.46 -6.86
CA HIS A 80 3.56 10.58 -7.43
C HIS A 80 3.93 9.33 -8.23
N ASP A 81 3.69 8.14 -7.67
CA ASP A 81 4.00 6.86 -8.31
C ASP A 81 3.19 6.65 -9.60
N ALA A 82 1.91 7.01 -9.59
CA ALA A 82 1.05 6.95 -10.77
C ALA A 82 1.47 7.94 -11.86
N ILE A 83 1.87 9.16 -11.50
CA ILE A 83 2.36 10.18 -12.45
C ILE A 83 3.69 9.74 -13.07
N ALA A 84 4.60 9.17 -12.28
CA ALA A 84 5.88 8.65 -12.77
C ALA A 84 5.70 7.54 -13.82
N GLN A 85 4.64 6.73 -13.68
CA GLN A 85 4.25 5.69 -14.65
C GLN A 85 3.19 6.16 -15.66
N GLY A 86 3.00 7.48 -15.81
CA GLY A 86 1.86 8.05 -16.53
C GLY A 86 1.77 7.65 -18.00
N ALA A 87 2.89 7.44 -18.68
CA ALA A 87 2.88 6.99 -20.08
C ALA A 87 2.32 5.56 -20.22
N GLU A 88 2.74 4.66 -19.34
CA GLU A 88 2.24 3.29 -19.29
C GLU A 88 0.78 3.24 -18.85
N LEU A 89 0.40 4.06 -17.87
CA LEU A 89 -0.97 4.18 -17.41
C LEU A 89 -1.92 4.69 -18.51
N LYS A 90 -1.50 5.70 -19.29
CA LYS A 90 -2.27 6.18 -20.44
C LYS A 90 -2.46 5.10 -21.52
N ARG A 91 -1.40 4.34 -21.81
CA ARG A 91 -1.45 3.21 -22.75
C ARG A 91 -2.42 2.13 -22.26
N PHE A 92 -2.29 1.73 -20.99
CA PHE A 92 -3.16 0.74 -20.35
C PHE A 92 -4.63 1.15 -20.38
N LEU A 93 -4.93 2.41 -20.06
CA LEU A 93 -6.29 2.95 -20.05
C LEU A 93 -6.81 3.36 -21.44
N ARG A 94 -6.01 3.20 -22.50
CA ARG A 94 -6.35 3.60 -23.88
C ARG A 94 -6.72 5.09 -24.00
N LEU A 95 -6.09 5.94 -23.21
CA LEU A 95 -6.33 7.39 -23.15
C LEU A 95 -5.42 8.18 -24.11
N THR A 96 -5.16 7.61 -25.29
CA THR A 96 -4.43 8.28 -26.39
C THR A 96 -5.13 9.55 -26.87
#